data_AF-A0A1Q3LSG5-F1
#
_entry.id   AF-A0A1Q3LSG5-F1
#
_cell.length_a   1.000
_cell.length_b   1.000
_cell.length_c   1.000
_cell.angle_alpha   90.00
_cell.angle_beta   90.00
_cell.angle_gamma   90.00
#
_symmetry.space_group_name_H-M   'P 1'
#
loop_
_entity.id
_entity.type
_entity.pdbx_description
1 polymer ?
#
loop_
_entity_poly.entity_id
_entity_poly.type
_entity_poly.pdbx_seq_one_letter_code
_entity_poly.pdbx_strand_id
1 'polypeptide(L)' 'MGTYMRPDMFKGRAERAPAWPSPKTQPEDVFLAWLLELPHGADVKAAAEREVARLDRASASPAIRRLLELMREAAKG' A
#
# COMPACT_ATOMS: atom_id res chain seq x y z
N MET A 1 -6.53 45.03 -19.57
CA MET A 1 -7.28 44.55 -20.76
C MET A 1 -6.95 43.08 -20.92
N GLY A 2 -7.81 42.20 -20.39
CA GLY A 2 -7.53 40.76 -20.29
C GLY A 2 -7.77 40.05 -21.62
N THR A 3 -6.76 39.38 -22.14
CA THR A 3 -6.89 38.49 -23.29
C THR A 3 -7.53 37.18 -22.84
N TYR A 4 -8.79 36.98 -23.23
CA TYR A 4 -9.51 35.70 -23.13
C TYR A 4 -8.85 34.68 -24.07
N MET A 5 -8.22 33.63 -23.53
CA MET A 5 -7.91 32.41 -24.28
C MET A 5 -9.20 31.60 -24.48
N ARG A 6 -9.40 31.08 -25.70
CA ARG A 6 -10.59 30.32 -26.11
C ARG A 6 -10.58 28.86 -25.58
N PRO A 7 -11.73 28.23 -25.30
CA PRO A 7 -11.83 26.94 -24.60
C PRO A 7 -11.80 25.67 -25.51
N ASP A 8 -11.14 25.68 -26.67
CA ASP A 8 -11.34 24.65 -27.70
C ASP A 8 -10.05 23.96 -28.22
N MET A 9 -8.98 23.90 -27.40
CA MET A 9 -7.69 23.27 -27.76
C MET A 9 -7.40 21.89 -27.14
N PHE A 10 -8.40 21.15 -26.63
CA PHE A 10 -8.22 19.76 -26.15
C PHE A 10 -8.57 18.72 -27.23
N LYS A 11 -7.78 18.66 -28.30
CA LYS A 11 -7.79 17.50 -29.21
C LYS A 11 -6.37 17.16 -29.69
N GLY A 12 -5.48 16.93 -28.74
CA GLY A 12 -4.28 16.14 -28.92
C GLY A 12 -4.39 14.92 -28.02
N ARG A 13 -4.15 13.72 -28.56
CA ARG A 13 -4.09 12.44 -27.81
C ARG A 13 -3.28 12.67 -26.53
N ALA A 14 -3.97 12.82 -25.40
CA ALA A 14 -3.35 12.78 -24.10
C ALA A 14 -2.71 11.39 -23.99
N GLU A 15 -1.39 11.34 -24.12
CA GLU A 15 -0.62 10.24 -23.59
C GLU A 15 -1.09 10.08 -22.14
N ARG A 16 -1.79 8.97 -21.86
CA ARG A 16 -2.32 8.67 -20.53
C ARG A 16 -1.11 8.64 -19.60
N ALA A 17 -0.91 9.70 -18.83
CA ALA A 17 -0.15 9.61 -17.60
C ALA A 17 -0.67 8.39 -16.83
N PRO A 18 0.19 7.51 -16.28
CA PRO A 18 -0.30 6.43 -15.44
C PRO A 18 -1.16 7.07 -14.35
N ALA A 19 -2.43 6.66 -14.29
CA ALA A 19 -3.35 7.10 -13.26
C ALA A 19 -2.73 6.67 -11.92
N TRP A 20 -2.19 7.63 -11.20
CA TRP A 20 -1.64 7.41 -9.88
C TRP A 20 -2.77 7.49 -8.86
N PRO A 21 -2.89 6.52 -7.95
CA PRO A 21 -2.18 5.22 -7.91
C PRO A 21 -2.84 4.13 -8.79
N SER A 22 -2.03 3.23 -9.35
CA SER A 22 -2.42 2.12 -10.23
C SER A 22 -2.52 0.78 -9.46
N PRO A 23 -3.41 -0.16 -9.85
CA PRO A 23 -4.13 -1.08 -8.94
C PRO A 23 -3.40 -2.38 -8.59
N LYS A 24 -2.12 -2.34 -8.21
CA LYS A 24 -1.49 -3.47 -7.52
C LYS A 24 -1.28 -3.06 -6.08
N THR A 25 -2.15 -3.54 -5.18
CA THR A 25 -1.94 -3.41 -3.74
C THR A 25 -0.55 -3.94 -3.42
N GLN A 26 0.34 -3.06 -2.99
CA GLN A 26 1.69 -3.46 -2.62
C GLN A 26 1.67 -4.07 -1.22
N PRO A 27 2.63 -4.94 -0.89
CA PRO A 27 2.77 -5.47 0.47
C PRO A 27 2.85 -4.37 1.54
N GLU A 28 3.47 -3.24 1.22
CA GLU A 28 3.55 -2.06 2.07
C GLU A 28 2.16 -1.44 2.33
N ASP A 29 1.28 -1.40 1.33
CA ASP A 29 -0.10 -0.91 1.48
C ASP A 29 -0.91 -1.84 2.41
N VAL A 30 -0.71 -3.16 2.28
CA VAL A 30 -1.35 -4.16 3.16
C VAL A 30 -0.84 -4.04 4.58
N PHE A 31 0.48 -3.86 4.76
CA PHE A 31 1.08 -3.65 6.06
C PHE A 31 0.57 -2.38 6.74
N LEU A 32 0.50 -1.26 6.01
CA LEU A 32 -0.02 0.00 6.54
C LEU A 32 -1.51 -0.11 6.90
N ALA A 33 -2.33 -0.73 6.06
CA ALA A 33 -3.73 -0.98 6.37
C ALA A 33 -3.88 -1.83 7.65
N TRP A 34 -3.13 -2.93 7.75
CA TRP A 34 -3.10 -3.78 8.95
C TRP A 34 -2.71 -3.01 10.22
N LEU A 35 -1.67 -2.18 10.13
CA LEU A 35 -1.17 -1.40 11.28
C LEU A 35 -2.22 -0.39 11.75
N LEU A 36 -2.91 0.27 10.82
CA LEU A 36 -3.94 1.26 11.10
C LEU A 36 -5.24 0.64 11.63
N GLU A 37 -5.48 -0.64 11.37
CA GLU A 37 -6.64 -1.39 11.89
C GLU A 37 -6.43 -1.91 13.33
N LEU A 38 -5.21 -1.83 13.88
CA LEU A 38 -4.95 -2.28 15.24
C LEU A 38 -5.73 -1.44 16.27
N PRO A 39 -6.29 -2.06 17.32
CA PRO A 39 -6.95 -1.32 18.40
C PRO A 39 -6.00 -0.31 19.06
N HIS A 40 -6.56 0.81 19.52
CA HIS A 40 -5.78 1.80 20.26
C HIS A 40 -5.12 1.15 21.49
N GLY A 41 -3.80 1.31 21.63
CA GLY A 41 -3.02 0.71 22.72
C GLY A 41 -2.71 -0.77 22.53
N ALA A 42 -2.96 -1.35 21.35
CA ALA A 42 -2.51 -2.69 21.03
C ALA A 42 -0.98 -2.79 21.08
N ASP A 43 -0.48 -3.90 21.61
CA ASP A 43 0.92 -4.26 21.52
C ASP A 43 1.24 -4.66 20.07
N VAL A 44 1.84 -3.74 19.33
CA VAL A 44 2.20 -3.91 17.92
C VAL A 44 3.13 -5.10 17.73
N LYS A 45 4.03 -5.36 18.67
CA LYS A 45 4.97 -6.48 18.61
C LYS A 45 4.23 -7.81 18.72
N ALA A 46 3.41 -7.96 19.76
CA ALA A 46 2.62 -9.17 19.95
C ALA A 46 1.61 -9.39 18.82
N ALA A 47 1.04 -8.32 18.26
CA ALA A 47 0.17 -8.40 17.09
C ALA A 47 0.92 -8.85 15.84
N ALA A 48 2.12 -8.31 15.60
CA ALA A 48 2.97 -8.67 14.47
C ALA A 48 3.43 -10.14 14.55
N GLU A 49 3.80 -10.65 15.72
CA GLU A 49 4.19 -12.06 15.91
C GLU A 49 3.06 -13.03 15.53
N ARG A 50 1.82 -12.72 15.95
CA ARG A 50 0.63 -13.53 15.59
C ARG A 50 0.38 -13.51 14.09
N GLU A 51 0.58 -12.35 13.48
CA GLU A 51 0.38 -12.15 12.04
C GLU A 51 1.44 -12.86 11.21
N VAL A 52 2.71 -12.85 11.64
CA VAL A 52 3.78 -13.67 11.05
C VAL A 52 3.41 -15.15 11.10
N ALA A 53 2.95 -15.67 12.25
CA ALA A 53 2.56 -17.08 12.37
C ALA A 53 1.33 -17.44 11.51
N ARG A 54 0.48 -16.47 11.19
CA ARG A 54 -0.64 -16.65 10.26
C ARG A 54 -0.15 -16.72 8.81
N LEU A 55 0.72 -15.79 8.41
CA LEU A 55 1.25 -15.66 7.06
C LEU A 55 2.26 -16.76 6.71
N ASP A 56 3.04 -17.25 7.68
CA ASP A 56 4.00 -18.34 7.50
C ASP A 56 3.30 -19.67 7.16
N ARG A 57 2.05 -19.82 7.60
CA ARG A 57 1.17 -20.95 7.22
C ARG A 57 0.55 -20.79 5.84
N ALA A 58 0.63 -19.60 5.23
CA ALA A 58 0.08 -19.32 3.90
C ALA A 58 1.14 -19.53 2.80
N SER A 59 0.71 -19.93 1.60
CA SER A 59 1.60 -20.27 0.48
C SER A 59 2.55 -19.13 0.09
N ALA A 60 3.78 -19.50 -0.30
CA ALA A 60 4.91 -18.59 -0.47
C ALA A 60 4.91 -17.82 -1.80
N SER A 61 3.99 -16.86 -1.96
CA SER A 61 4.11 -15.87 -3.04
C SER A 61 5.21 -14.83 -2.71
N PRO A 62 5.89 -14.24 -3.71
CA PRO A 62 6.86 -13.16 -3.47
C PRO A 62 6.27 -11.96 -2.70
N ALA A 63 5.00 -11.63 -2.94
CA ALA A 63 4.30 -10.56 -2.22
C ALA A 63 4.09 -10.89 -0.74
N ILE A 64 3.76 -12.15 -0.42
CA ILE A 64 3.61 -12.62 0.97
C ILE A 64 4.97 -12.63 1.68
N ARG A 65 6.06 -12.99 0.99
CA ARG A 65 7.42 -12.92 1.57
C ARG A 65 7.78 -11.50 1.97
N ARG A 66 7.49 -10.52 1.12
CA ARG A 66 7.75 -9.11 1.44
C ARG A 66 6.89 -8.63 2.61
N LEU A 67 5.63 -9.02 2.67
CA LEU A 67 4.76 -8.72 3.81
C LEU A 67 5.28 -9.34 5.11
N LEU A 68 5.75 -10.59 5.07
CA LEU A 68 6.36 -11.28 6.20
C LEU A 68 7.60 -10.57 6.73
N GLU A 69 8.44 -10.01 5.86
CA GLU A 69 9.60 -9.20 6.28
C GLU A 69 9.16 -7.96 7.07
N LEU A 70 8.17 -7.21 6.56
CA LEU A 70 7.65 -6.02 7.24
C LEU A 70 7.07 -6.35 8.62
N MET A 71 6.30 -7.43 8.72
CA MET A 71 5.74 -7.90 9.99
C MET A 71 6.84 -8.35 10.96
N ARG A 72 7.90 -9.00 10.47
CA ARG A 72 9.04 -9.40 11.31
C ARG A 72 9.81 -8.19 11.84
N GLU A 73 10.00 -7.14 11.05
CA GLU A 73 10.60 -5.90 11.56
C GLU A 73 9.74 -5.26 12.65
N ALA A 74 8.41 -5.22 12.46
CA ALA A 74 7.49 -4.74 13.50
C ALA A 74 7.54 -5.59 14.78
N ALA A 75 7.75 -6.90 14.66
CA ALA A 75 7.91 -7.82 15.79
C ALA A 75 9.27 -7.70 16.50
N LYS A 76 10.27 -7.01 15.92
CA LYS A 76 11.58 -6.80 16.55
C LYS A 76 11.64 -5.61 17.49
N GLY A 77 10.55 -4.83 17.57
CA GLY A 77 10.43 -3.64 18.44
C GLY A 77 11.10 -3.79 19.80
#